data_AF-A0AAE4A8D0-F1
#
_entry.id   AF-A0AAE4A8D0-F1
#
_cell.length_a   1.000
_cell.length_b   1.000
_cell.length_c   1.000
_cell.angle_alpha   90.00
_cell.angle_beta   90.00
_cell.angle_gamma   90.00
#
_symmetry.space_group_name_H-M   'P 1'
#
loop_
_entity.id
_entity.type
_entity.pdbx_description
1 polymer ?
#
loop_
_entity_poly.entity_id
_entity_poly.type
_entity_poly.pdbx_seq_one_letter_code
_entity_poly.pdbx_strand_id
1 'polypeptide(L)'
;MVPLKDNIPTDRMPVVTLLLIAANLVGHLLFGQGGLFQLLVNVAFPWWFGSSVEDAMAPWRFVLLCLLGGAAAVGLGAALDGDAPMAVVAAAGVVATLVGAHVSLYPGARFVTGVPLPFLLTLVELPGPLLAAVWLALQALVAATGAEGAVVVAAPLAGVVVGAVAVRLLAQQRKQVPARRAEVALP
;
A
#
# COMPACT_ATOMS: atom_id res chain seq x y z
N MET A 1 -12.79 2.93 8.66
CA MET A 1 -13.04 3.40 7.28
C MET A 1 -12.39 2.37 6.35
N VAL A 2 -13.12 1.81 5.39
CA VAL A 2 -12.61 0.73 4.51
C VAL A 2 -12.66 1.22 3.06
N PRO A 3 -11.51 1.54 2.45
CA PRO A 3 -11.42 1.78 1.01
C PRO A 3 -11.95 0.56 0.23
N LEU A 4 -12.67 0.78 -0.86
CA LEU A 4 -13.19 -0.30 -1.69
C LEU A 4 -12.34 -0.46 -2.96
N LYS A 5 -12.18 0.63 -3.70
CA LYS A 5 -11.36 0.70 -4.91
C LYS A 5 -11.02 2.17 -5.23
N ASP A 6 -9.94 2.38 -5.95
CA ASP A 6 -9.63 3.67 -6.54
C ASP A 6 -10.52 3.97 -7.76
N ASN A 7 -10.50 5.23 -8.20
CA ASN A 7 -11.23 5.70 -9.37
C ASN A 7 -10.46 5.57 -10.70
N ILE A 8 -9.37 4.79 -10.72
CA ILE A 8 -8.50 4.63 -11.88
C ILE A 8 -9.03 3.47 -12.75
N PRO A 9 -9.28 3.68 -14.06
CA PRO A 9 -9.71 2.59 -14.93
C PRO A 9 -8.56 1.58 -15.08
N THR A 10 -8.77 0.35 -14.61
CA THR A 10 -7.82 -0.78 -14.74
C THR A 10 -8.16 -1.56 -16.01
N ASP A 11 -7.23 -1.65 -16.97
CA ASP A 11 -7.49 -2.36 -18.25
C ASP A 11 -6.98 -3.81 -18.22
N ARG A 12 -6.01 -4.09 -17.36
CA ARG A 12 -5.39 -5.41 -17.20
C ARG A 12 -5.72 -6.01 -15.84
N MET A 13 -5.82 -7.34 -15.79
CA MET A 13 -5.88 -8.03 -14.50
C MET A 13 -4.53 -7.89 -13.78
N PRO A 14 -4.53 -7.51 -12.49
CA PRO A 14 -3.31 -7.30 -11.72
C PRO A 14 -2.78 -8.63 -11.18
N VAL A 15 -2.20 -9.45 -12.07
CA VAL A 15 -1.78 -10.83 -11.76
C VAL A 15 -0.71 -10.85 -10.67
N VAL A 16 0.30 -9.97 -10.75
CA VAL A 16 1.40 -9.96 -9.78
C VAL A 16 0.91 -9.48 -8.43
N THR A 17 0.01 -8.50 -8.40
CA THR A 17 -0.65 -8.05 -7.16
C THR A 17 -1.44 -9.18 -6.50
N LEU A 18 -2.19 -9.96 -7.28
CA LEU A 18 -2.94 -11.11 -6.75
C LEU A 18 -2.00 -12.19 -6.20
N LEU A 19 -0.89 -12.48 -6.91
CA LEU A 19 0.14 -13.39 -6.43
C LEU A 19 0.80 -12.88 -5.14
N LEU A 20 1.02 -11.58 -5.01
CA LEU A 20 1.56 -10.96 -3.79
C LEU A 20 0.59 -11.11 -2.62
N ILE A 21 -0.70 -10.86 -2.83
CA ILE A 21 -1.74 -11.07 -1.82
C ILE A 21 -1.77 -12.54 -1.38
N ALA A 22 -1.74 -13.48 -2.34
CA ALA A 22 -1.71 -14.90 -2.04
C ALA A 22 -0.45 -15.29 -1.25
N ALA A 23 0.72 -14.76 -1.62
CA ALA A 23 1.96 -14.99 -0.89
C ALA A 23 1.92 -14.47 0.55
N ASN A 24 1.36 -13.28 0.77
CA ASN A 24 1.16 -12.72 2.11
C ASN A 24 0.21 -13.58 2.95
N LEU A 25 -0.89 -14.05 2.36
CA LEU A 25 -1.86 -14.91 3.04
C LEU A 25 -1.23 -16.25 3.42
N VAL A 26 -0.53 -16.90 2.48
CA VAL A 26 0.18 -18.17 2.73
C VAL A 26 1.24 -17.99 3.81
N GLY A 27 2.04 -16.94 3.74
CA GLY A 27 3.05 -16.64 4.75
C GLY A 27 2.45 -16.45 6.14
N HIS A 28 1.33 -15.72 6.24
CA HIS A 28 0.63 -15.55 7.51
C HIS A 28 0.06 -16.87 8.05
N LEU A 29 -0.57 -17.69 7.20
CA LEU A 29 -1.18 -18.95 7.61
C LEU A 29 -0.15 -20.01 8.03
N LEU A 30 0.99 -20.08 7.34
CA LEU A 30 2.03 -21.08 7.60
C LEU A 30 2.95 -20.69 8.76
N PHE A 31 3.22 -19.39 8.94
CA PHE A 31 4.22 -18.91 9.91
C PHE A 31 3.62 -18.09 11.06
N GLY A 32 2.31 -17.83 11.06
CA GLY A 32 1.60 -17.12 12.14
C GLY A 32 2.07 -15.69 12.38
N GLN A 33 2.64 -15.01 11.38
CA GLN A 33 3.35 -13.74 11.60
C GLN A 33 2.46 -12.50 11.55
N GLY A 34 2.68 -11.55 12.47
CA GLY A 34 2.12 -10.19 12.41
C GLY A 34 0.68 -9.99 12.90
N GLY A 35 -0.04 -11.05 13.29
CA GLY A 35 -1.41 -10.92 13.77
C GLY A 35 -2.43 -10.47 12.71
N LEU A 36 -3.71 -10.41 13.10
CA LEU A 36 -4.83 -10.22 12.16
C LEU A 36 -4.80 -8.85 11.47
N PHE A 37 -4.43 -7.79 12.19
CA PHE A 37 -4.34 -6.44 11.63
C PHE A 37 -3.30 -6.35 10.51
N GLN A 38 -2.12 -6.93 10.71
CA GLN A 38 -1.06 -6.93 9.70
C GLN A 38 -1.46 -7.72 8.45
N LEU A 39 -2.15 -8.85 8.63
CA LEU A 39 -2.72 -9.61 7.51
C LEU A 39 -3.69 -8.76 6.70
N LEU A 40 -4.62 -8.07 7.37
CA LEU A 40 -5.60 -7.21 6.70
C LEU A 40 -4.91 -6.12 5.88
N VAL A 41 -3.87 -5.47 6.44
CA VAL A 41 -3.08 -4.49 5.70
C VAL A 41 -2.38 -5.12 4.48
N ASN A 42 -1.75 -6.28 4.67
CA ASN A 42 -0.99 -6.98 3.61
C ASN A 42 -1.86 -7.57 2.49
N VAL A 43 -3.18 -7.64 2.68
CA VAL A 43 -4.14 -8.03 1.65
C VAL A 43 -4.78 -6.80 1.02
N ALA A 44 -5.26 -5.87 1.85
CA ALA A 44 -6.06 -4.74 1.41
C ALA A 44 -5.24 -3.69 0.65
N PHE A 45 -4.04 -3.37 1.13
CA PHE A 45 -3.23 -2.32 0.51
C PHE A 45 -2.67 -2.71 -0.86
N PRO A 46 -2.13 -3.93 -1.08
CA PRO A 46 -1.78 -4.36 -2.43
C PRO A 46 -2.99 -4.32 -3.37
N TRP A 47 -4.17 -4.72 -2.91
CA TRP A 47 -5.38 -4.63 -3.71
C TRP A 47 -5.72 -3.18 -4.11
N TRP A 48 -5.72 -2.27 -3.14
CA TRP A 48 -6.07 -0.86 -3.33
C TRP A 48 -5.05 -0.07 -4.15
N PHE A 49 -3.76 -0.23 -3.86
CA PHE A 49 -2.71 0.59 -4.45
C PHE A 49 -1.93 -0.15 -5.55
N GLY A 50 -1.71 -1.45 -5.39
CA GLY A 50 -0.85 -2.26 -6.25
C GLY A 50 -1.43 -2.46 -7.65
N SER A 51 -2.74 -2.68 -7.77
CA SER A 51 -3.39 -2.93 -9.06
C SER A 51 -3.16 -1.80 -10.07
N SER A 52 -3.34 -0.55 -9.66
CA SER A 52 -3.11 0.63 -10.51
C SER A 52 -1.63 0.93 -10.76
N VAL A 53 -0.74 0.51 -9.85
CA VAL A 53 0.72 0.60 -10.06
C VAL A 53 1.18 -0.45 -11.06
N GLU A 54 0.68 -1.69 -10.97
CA GLU A 54 0.97 -2.77 -11.90
C GLU A 54 0.50 -2.42 -13.31
N ASP A 55 -0.71 -1.87 -13.45
CA ASP A 55 -1.26 -1.47 -14.76
C ASP A 55 -0.45 -0.32 -15.42
N ALA A 56 0.27 0.48 -14.64
CA ALA A 56 1.16 1.54 -15.14
C ALA A 56 2.50 1.02 -15.69
N MET A 57 2.82 -0.28 -15.51
CA MET A 57 4.09 -0.87 -15.89
C MET A 57 3.96 -2.32 -16.39
N ALA A 58 5.06 -2.92 -16.82
CA ALA A 58 5.09 -4.35 -17.15
C ALA A 58 5.19 -5.20 -15.87
N PRO A 59 4.65 -6.43 -15.85
CA PRO A 59 4.67 -7.32 -14.68
C PRO A 59 6.06 -7.50 -14.06
N TRP A 60 7.11 -7.67 -14.88
CA TRP A 60 8.47 -7.85 -14.37
C TRP A 60 9.03 -6.59 -13.70
N ARG A 61 8.62 -5.39 -14.15
CA ARG A 61 9.02 -4.12 -13.52
C ARG A 61 8.33 -3.93 -12.17
N PHE A 62 7.09 -4.40 -12.06
CA PHE A 62 6.37 -4.43 -10.80
C PHE A 62 7.04 -5.37 -9.79
N VAL A 63 7.46 -6.58 -10.23
CA VAL A 63 8.26 -7.48 -9.38
C VAL A 63 9.55 -6.80 -8.94
N LEU A 64 10.27 -6.14 -9.85
CA LEU A 64 11.49 -5.41 -9.51
C LEU A 64 11.23 -4.29 -8.49
N LEU A 65 10.14 -3.54 -8.65
CA LEU A 65 9.72 -2.52 -7.70
C LEU A 65 9.47 -3.11 -6.30
N CYS A 66 8.74 -4.23 -6.22
CA CYS A 66 8.52 -4.94 -4.97
C CYS A 66 9.83 -5.41 -4.33
N LEU A 67 10.75 -5.99 -5.12
CA LEU A 67 12.05 -6.45 -4.63
C LEU A 67 12.91 -5.31 -4.09
N LEU A 68 12.97 -4.18 -4.80
CA LEU A 68 13.71 -2.99 -4.34
C LEU A 68 13.13 -2.45 -3.03
N GLY A 69 11.80 -2.39 -2.92
CA GLY A 69 11.10 -1.97 -1.72
C GLY A 69 11.34 -2.86 -0.51
N GLY A 70 11.14 -4.17 -0.68
CA GLY A 70 11.38 -5.16 0.36
C GLY A 70 12.85 -5.20 0.80
N ALA A 71 13.79 -5.15 -0.13
CA ALA A 71 15.23 -5.13 0.18
C ALA A 71 15.64 -3.87 0.96
N ALA A 72 15.12 -2.70 0.59
CA ALA A 72 15.40 -1.45 1.32
C ALA A 72 14.82 -1.47 2.74
N ALA A 73 13.60 -2.00 2.90
CA ALA A 73 12.96 -2.15 4.20
C ALA A 73 13.74 -3.12 5.11
N VAL A 74 14.15 -4.28 4.59
CA VAL A 74 14.97 -5.25 5.34
C VAL A 74 16.34 -4.68 5.67
N GLY A 75 17.00 -4.01 4.72
CA GLY A 75 18.32 -3.41 4.95
C GLY A 75 18.28 -2.36 6.06
N LEU A 76 17.25 -1.51 6.08
CA LEU A 76 17.07 -0.52 7.14
C LEU A 76 16.63 -1.15 8.46
N GLY A 77 15.75 -2.16 8.42
CA GLY A 77 15.34 -2.89 9.61
C GLY A 77 16.50 -3.61 10.30
N ALA A 78 17.37 -4.26 9.53
CA ALA A 78 18.57 -4.93 10.04
C ALA A 78 19.58 -3.94 10.64
N ALA A 79 19.67 -2.71 10.11
CA ALA A 79 20.56 -1.68 10.66
C ALA A 79 20.08 -1.08 12.00
N LEU A 80 18.79 -1.24 12.31
CA LEU A 80 18.15 -0.69 13.51
C LEU A 80 18.01 -1.72 14.65
N ASP A 81 18.51 -2.95 14.44
CA ASP A 81 18.65 -4.00 15.45
C ASP A 81 17.36 -4.29 16.24
N GLY A 82 16.24 -4.46 15.53
CA GLY A 82 14.95 -4.78 16.12
C GLY A 82 14.60 -6.27 16.06
N ASP A 83 13.87 -6.76 17.06
CA ASP A 83 13.41 -8.16 17.17
C ASP A 83 12.30 -8.56 16.17
N ALA A 84 11.81 -7.61 15.36
CA ALA A 84 10.77 -7.87 14.39
C ALA A 84 11.22 -8.93 13.35
N PRO A 85 10.40 -9.96 13.04
CA PRO A 85 10.79 -10.96 12.06
C PRO A 85 11.04 -10.33 10.69
N MET A 86 12.21 -10.59 10.09
CA MET A 86 12.62 -9.96 8.82
C MET A 86 11.62 -10.18 7.67
N ALA A 87 10.89 -11.31 7.67
CA ALA A 87 9.83 -11.57 6.69
C ALA A 87 8.65 -10.58 6.83
N VAL A 88 8.27 -10.21 8.07
CA VAL A 88 7.25 -9.18 8.32
C VAL A 88 7.74 -7.81 7.85
N VAL A 89 9.01 -7.49 8.14
CA VAL A 89 9.64 -6.24 7.71
C VAL A 89 9.66 -6.14 6.19
N ALA A 90 10.03 -7.21 5.49
CA ALA A 90 10.03 -7.28 4.04
C ALA A 90 8.61 -7.08 3.47
N ALA A 91 7.62 -7.80 3.97
CA ALA A 91 6.24 -7.70 3.50
C ALA A 91 5.67 -6.29 3.69
N ALA A 92 5.86 -5.70 4.87
CA ALA A 92 5.46 -4.32 5.16
C ALA A 92 6.17 -3.31 4.24
N GLY A 93 7.46 -3.53 3.97
CA GLY A 93 8.25 -2.74 3.02
C GLY A 93 7.67 -2.76 1.61
N VAL A 94 7.33 -3.95 1.09
CA VAL A 94 6.70 -4.09 -0.23
C VAL A 94 5.38 -3.31 -0.30
N VAL A 95 4.51 -3.47 0.70
CA VAL A 95 3.24 -2.75 0.77
C VAL A 95 3.48 -1.23 0.76
N ALA A 96 4.42 -0.75 1.58
CA ALA A 96 4.76 0.66 1.67
C ALA A 96 5.30 1.21 0.34
N THR A 97 6.08 0.40 -0.39
CA THR A 97 6.54 0.73 -1.74
C THR A 97 5.41 0.88 -2.73
N LEU A 98 4.37 0.04 -2.68
CA LEU A 98 3.19 0.19 -3.54
C LEU A 98 2.44 1.48 -3.21
N VAL A 99 2.33 1.84 -1.93
CA VAL A 99 1.72 3.10 -1.49
C VAL A 99 2.49 4.31 -2.03
N GLY A 100 3.82 4.33 -1.84
CA GLY A 100 4.66 5.42 -2.33
C GLY A 100 4.64 5.55 -3.86
N ALA A 101 4.68 4.42 -4.56
CA ALA A 101 4.58 4.36 -6.01
C ALA A 101 3.24 4.93 -6.51
N HIS A 102 2.13 4.51 -5.89
CA HIS A 102 0.79 4.96 -6.25
C HIS A 102 0.62 6.46 -6.01
N VAL A 103 1.04 6.98 -4.85
CA VAL A 103 0.94 8.41 -4.53
C VAL A 103 1.76 9.27 -5.50
N SER A 104 2.94 8.78 -5.92
CA SER A 104 3.80 9.45 -6.91
C SER A 104 3.18 9.46 -8.31
N LEU A 105 2.55 8.35 -8.73
CA LEU A 105 1.87 8.26 -10.03
C LEU A 105 0.54 9.02 -10.05
N TYR A 106 -0.27 8.90 -9.00
CA TYR A 106 -1.65 9.35 -8.98
C TYR A 106 -1.98 10.20 -7.75
N PRO A 107 -1.35 11.39 -7.59
CA PRO A 107 -1.61 12.27 -6.45
C PRO A 107 -3.06 12.78 -6.38
N GLY A 108 -3.77 12.78 -7.51
CA GLY A 108 -5.19 13.14 -7.59
C GLY A 108 -6.17 11.96 -7.47
N ALA A 109 -5.68 10.72 -7.32
CA ALA A 109 -6.55 9.55 -7.20
C ALA A 109 -7.36 9.59 -5.91
N ARG A 110 -8.58 9.07 -6.00
CA ARG A 110 -9.52 9.03 -4.88
C ARG A 110 -10.03 7.61 -4.69
N PHE A 111 -10.17 7.23 -3.43
CA PHE A 111 -10.70 5.95 -3.01
C PHE A 111 -12.12 6.14 -2.48
N VAL A 112 -13.05 5.37 -3.02
CA VAL A 112 -14.39 5.26 -2.42
C VAL A 112 -14.24 4.47 -1.14
N THR A 113 -14.45 5.13 0.00
CA THR A 113 -14.21 4.58 1.33
C THR A 113 -15.53 4.47 2.08
N GLY A 114 -15.86 3.26 2.53
CA GLY A 114 -16.99 3.03 3.42
C GLY A 114 -16.67 3.46 4.84
N VAL A 115 -17.43 4.40 5.37
CA VAL A 115 -17.37 4.83 6.77
C VAL A 115 -18.56 4.19 7.50
N PRO A 116 -18.31 3.20 8.38
CA PRO A 116 -19.38 2.64 9.20
C PRO A 116 -19.73 3.66 10.29
N LEU A 117 -20.82 4.40 10.11
CA LEU A 117 -21.50 5.10 11.21
C LEU A 117 -22.41 4.08 11.93
N PRO A 118 -22.71 4.25 13.23
CA PRO A 118 -23.44 3.26 14.03
C PRO A 118 -24.81 2.86 13.47
N PHE A 119 -25.39 3.63 12.53
CA PHE A 119 -26.69 3.36 11.91
C PHE A 119 -26.72 3.47 10.38
N LEU A 120 -25.62 3.85 9.71
CA LEU A 120 -25.59 4.02 8.24
C LEU A 120 -24.18 3.78 7.69
N LEU A 121 -24.05 3.09 6.55
CA LEU A 121 -22.77 3.00 5.83
C LEU A 121 -22.69 4.16 4.83
N THR A 122 -21.91 5.19 5.12
CA THR A 122 -21.71 6.30 4.17
C THR A 122 -20.48 6.06 3.31
N LEU A 123 -20.61 6.27 2.00
CA LEU A 123 -19.50 6.18 1.05
C LEU A 123 -18.90 7.59 0.89
N VAL A 124 -17.65 7.75 1.30
CA VAL A 124 -16.91 9.02 1.20
C VAL A 124 -15.70 8.81 0.30
N GLU A 125 -15.50 9.71 -0.66
CA GLU A 125 -14.29 9.71 -1.48
C GLU A 125 -13.13 10.38 -0.73
N LEU A 126 -12.07 9.62 -0.46
CA LEU A 126 -10.87 10.14 0.19
C LEU A 126 -9.70 10.19 -0.79
N PRO A 127 -8.88 11.26 -0.78
CA PRO A 127 -7.69 11.33 -1.61
C PRO A 127 -6.66 10.26 -1.19
N GLY A 128 -6.08 9.56 -2.18
CA GLY A 128 -5.07 8.51 -1.96
C GLY A 128 -3.88 8.95 -1.09
N PRO A 129 -3.30 10.14 -1.28
CA PRO A 129 -2.23 10.64 -0.41
C PRO A 129 -2.63 10.78 1.06
N LEU A 130 -3.89 11.11 1.35
CA LEU A 130 -4.38 11.21 2.73
C LEU A 130 -4.44 9.81 3.37
N LEU A 131 -4.93 8.80 2.66
CA LEU A 131 -4.94 7.42 3.15
C LEU A 131 -3.52 6.91 3.44
N ALA A 132 -2.57 7.20 2.54
CA ALA A 132 -1.16 6.89 2.74
C ALA A 132 -0.57 7.59 3.98
N ALA A 133 -0.85 8.88 4.15
CA ALA A 133 -0.39 9.66 5.30
C ALA A 133 -0.99 9.17 6.63
N VAL A 134 -2.29 8.86 6.64
CA VAL A 134 -2.96 8.29 7.82
C VAL A 134 -2.34 6.94 8.18
N TRP A 135 -2.08 6.08 7.20
CA TRP A 135 -1.43 4.79 7.45
C TRP A 135 -0.02 4.93 8.02
N LEU A 136 0.82 5.81 7.45
CA LEU A 136 2.15 6.10 8.00
C LEU A 136 2.08 6.71 9.41
N ALA A 137 1.10 7.57 9.68
CA ALA A 137 0.89 8.12 11.01
C ALA A 137 0.50 7.05 12.03
N LEU A 138 -0.31 6.07 11.63
CA LEU A 138 -0.63 4.92 12.47
C LEU A 138 0.61 4.06 12.76
N GLN A 139 1.49 3.84 11.78
CA GLN A 139 2.77 3.16 12.01
C GLN A 139 3.61 3.92 13.05
N ALA A 140 3.67 5.26 12.95
CA ALA A 140 4.37 6.11 13.92
C ALA A 140 3.75 6.07 15.32
N LEU A 141 2.43 6.00 15.41
CA LEU A 141 1.74 5.87 16.70
C LEU A 141 2.01 4.51 17.34
N VAL A 142 1.94 3.42 16.58
CA VAL A 142 2.29 2.07 17.06
C VAL A 142 3.73 2.04 17.54
N ALA A 143 4.63 2.68 16.81
CA ALA A 143 6.02 2.80 17.23
C ALA A 143 6.23 3.58 18.52
N ALA A 144 5.42 4.60 18.77
CA ALA A 144 5.48 5.37 20.02
C ALA A 144 5.04 4.56 21.25
N THR A 145 4.36 3.41 21.06
CA THR A 145 3.83 2.58 22.15
C THR A 145 4.75 1.44 22.63
N GLY A 146 5.92 1.21 22.02
CA GLY A 146 6.79 0.07 22.40
C GLY A 146 8.20 0.06 21.77
N ALA A 147 9.04 -0.88 22.22
CA ALA A 147 10.47 -0.96 21.88
C ALA A 147 10.78 -1.35 20.42
N GLU A 148 9.87 -2.03 19.72
CA GLU A 148 10.01 -2.35 18.29
C GLU A 148 9.78 -1.14 17.36
N GLY A 149 9.46 0.04 17.92
CA GLY A 149 8.92 1.16 17.17
C GLY A 149 9.82 1.75 16.10
N ALA A 150 11.14 1.75 16.29
CA ALA A 150 12.05 2.33 15.29
C ALA A 150 12.00 1.57 13.96
N VAL A 151 12.01 0.23 13.99
CA VAL A 151 11.92 -0.62 12.78
C VAL A 151 10.53 -0.52 12.15
N VAL A 152 9.47 -0.50 12.97
CA VAL A 152 8.07 -0.43 12.53
C VAL A 152 7.76 0.83 11.71
N VAL A 153 8.52 1.92 11.93
CA VAL A 153 8.39 3.16 11.17
C VAL A 153 9.41 3.26 10.05
N ALA A 154 10.67 2.96 10.34
CA ALA A 154 11.75 3.16 9.39
C ALA A 154 11.61 2.28 8.15
N ALA A 155 11.27 0.99 8.32
CA ALA A 155 11.15 0.06 7.20
C ALA A 155 10.03 0.45 6.22
N PRO A 156 8.79 0.78 6.66
CA PRO A 156 7.78 1.33 5.77
C PRO A 156 8.17 2.67 5.13
N LEU A 157 8.82 3.58 5.88
CA LEU A 157 9.28 4.86 5.29
C LEU A 157 10.28 4.64 4.16
N ALA A 158 11.25 3.75 4.33
CA ALA A 158 12.17 3.37 3.26
C ALA A 158 11.42 2.82 2.05
N GLY A 159 10.44 1.93 2.29
CA GLY A 159 9.58 1.40 1.24
C GLY A 159 8.85 2.51 0.47
N VAL A 160 8.20 3.46 1.15
CA VAL A 160 7.48 4.59 0.54
C VAL A 160 8.42 5.44 -0.31
N VAL A 161 9.59 5.79 0.21
CA VAL A 161 10.58 6.62 -0.51
C VAL A 161 11.07 5.89 -1.77
N VAL A 162 11.46 4.62 -1.63
CA VAL A 162 11.88 3.79 -2.78
C VAL A 162 10.77 3.69 -3.80
N GLY A 163 9.54 3.44 -3.38
CA GLY A 163 8.38 3.36 -4.27
C GLY A 163 8.15 4.67 -5.03
N ALA A 164 8.14 5.80 -4.33
CA ALA A 164 7.89 7.11 -4.91
C ALA A 164 8.96 7.53 -5.94
N VAL A 165 10.21 7.11 -5.74
CA VAL A 165 11.34 7.40 -6.62
C VAL A 165 11.44 6.38 -7.76
N ALA A 166 11.51 5.09 -7.46
CA ALA A 166 11.74 4.02 -8.44
C ALA A 166 10.60 3.93 -9.46
N VAL A 167 9.36 4.22 -9.05
CA VAL A 167 8.21 4.21 -9.98
C VAL A 167 8.38 5.19 -11.13
N ARG A 168 9.09 6.32 -10.92
CA ARG A 168 9.32 7.33 -11.98
C ARG A 168 10.21 6.82 -13.10
N LEU A 169 11.05 5.83 -12.81
CA LEU A 169 11.95 5.19 -13.79
C LEU A 169 11.32 3.93 -14.40
N LEU A 170 10.47 3.23 -13.62
CA LEU A 170 9.90 1.94 -14.01
C LEU A 170 8.56 2.05 -14.73
N ALA A 171 7.76 3.09 -14.45
CA ALA A 171 6.46 3.29 -15.08
C ALA A 171 6.59 3.56 -16.58
N GLN A 172 5.68 2.98 -17.37
CA GLN A 172 5.65 3.12 -18.83
C GLN A 172 4.50 4.03 -19.27
N GLN A 173 3.36 3.92 -18.59
CA GLN A 173 2.10 4.55 -18.99
C GLN A 173 1.45 5.13 -17.73
N ARG A 174 1.24 6.44 -17.70
CA ARG A 174 0.48 7.09 -16.63
C ARG A 174 -0.92 7.37 -17.15
N LYS A 175 -1.93 6.75 -16.53
CA LYS A 175 -3.34 7.02 -16.88
C LYS A 175 -3.80 8.36 -16.34
N GLN A 176 -4.71 9.00 -17.06
CA GLN A 176 -5.40 10.18 -16.57
C GLN A 176 -6.40 9.78 -15.50
N VAL A 177 -6.34 10.44 -14.34
CA VAL A 177 -7.35 10.28 -13.30
C VAL A 177 -8.61 10.99 -13.78
N PRO A 178 -9.79 10.33 -13.84
CA PRO A 178 -11.03 10.97 -14.25
C PRO A 178 -11.33 12.19 -13.37
N ALA A 179 -11.73 13.30 -13.99
CA ALA A 179 -12.22 14.46 -13.26
C ALA A 179 -13.43 14.06 -12.40
N ARG A 180 -13.56 14.68 -11.21
CA ARG A 180 -14.68 14.49 -10.29
C ARG A 180 -15.97 14.45 -11.11
N ARG A 181 -16.74 13.34 -11.06
CA ARG A 181 -18.16 13.41 -11.43
C ARG A 181 -18.75 14.41 -10.45
N ALA A 182 -18.93 15.66 -10.91
CA ALA A 182 -19.78 16.62 -10.22
C ALA A 182 -21.06 15.87 -9.90
N GLU A 183 -21.49 15.99 -8.65
CA GLU A 183 -22.69 15.38 -8.10
C GLU A 183 -23.73 15.20 -9.20
N VAL A 184 -24.13 13.95 -9.41
CA VAL A 184 -25.40 13.66 -10.05
C VAL A 184 -26.40 14.44 -9.20
N ALA A 185 -26.82 15.61 -9.68
CA ALA A 185 -27.95 16.33 -9.19
C ALA A 185 -29.11 15.33 -9.28
N LEU A 186 -29.43 14.72 -8.15
CA LEU A 186 -30.64 13.94 -8.02
C LEU A 186 -31.78 14.95 -8.19
N PRO A 187 -32.65 14.79 -9.20
CA PRO A 187 -33.82 15.64 -9.38
C PRO A 187 -34.81 15.50 -8.23
#